data_AF-W2VSS0-F1
#
_entry.id   AF-W2VSS0-F1
#
_cell.length_a   1.000
_cell.length_b   1.000
_cell.length_c   1.000
_cell.angle_alpha   90.00
_cell.angle_beta   90.00
_cell.angle_gamma   90.00
#
_symmetry.space_group_name_H-M   'P 1'
#
loop_
_entity.id
_entity.type
_entity.pdbx_description
1 polymer ?
#
loop_
_entity_poly.entity_id
_entity_poly.type
_entity_poly.pdbx_seq_one_letter_code
_entity_poly.pdbx_strand_id
1 'polypeptide(L)'
;MRLLYELLFALCVVITVCDAVSPSNDYALEATVQQSGHLRASHRSRAAAEARGMPDYRLLRTDSFATENDAADVEERGIPGLSKLSEWIEKGKSKMSDLQLRIQYKDVVRHGVSDDRVTKAWVQRGKPAEDIYNRWIRLKKSDLEASKLLLEQNLKPRDLYDLWAGRGMSMEDIYKLWRELKLDDTQIYNMWVTLPGKTKKTDDEIFAAWFNANKSIEDVRKLLRLDDGNNYSNANTKFWLKYIHYYDRRKGVIA
;
A
#
# COMPACT_ATOMS: atom_id res chain seq x y z
N MET A 1 -16.03 36.75 -23.55
CA MET A 1 -16.41 35.60 -22.70
C MET A 1 -15.29 34.62 -22.41
N ARG A 2 -14.40 34.26 -23.37
CA ARG A 2 -13.23 33.39 -23.07
C ARG A 2 -12.20 34.00 -22.11
N LEU A 3 -11.95 35.31 -22.20
CA LEU A 3 -10.95 36.00 -21.37
C LEU A 3 -11.33 36.15 -19.89
N LEU A 4 -12.63 36.14 -19.55
CA LEU A 4 -13.08 36.21 -18.14
C LEU A 4 -12.92 34.86 -17.42
N TYR A 5 -13.03 33.74 -18.14
CA TYR A 5 -12.84 32.41 -17.58
C TYR A 5 -11.37 32.10 -17.31
N GLU A 6 -10.46 32.58 -18.15
CA GLU A 6 -9.02 32.36 -17.94
C GLU A 6 -8.46 33.16 -16.75
N LEU A 7 -9.01 34.36 -16.48
CA LEU A 7 -8.63 35.18 -15.33
C LEU A 7 -9.15 34.59 -14.00
N LEU A 8 -10.33 33.98 -14.01
CA LEU A 8 -10.87 33.22 -12.86
C LEU A 8 -10.07 31.95 -12.57
N PHE A 9 -9.60 31.24 -13.61
CA PHE A 9 -8.80 30.02 -13.43
C PHE A 9 -7.41 30.31 -12.85
N ALA A 10 -6.79 31.44 -13.23
CA ALA A 10 -5.50 31.85 -12.66
C ALA A 10 -5.59 32.27 -11.18
N LEU A 11 -6.70 32.89 -10.75
CA LEU A 11 -6.89 33.31 -9.35
C LEU A 11 -7.10 32.10 -8.40
N CYS A 12 -7.78 31.04 -8.86
CA CYS A 12 -8.00 29.83 -8.05
C CYS A 12 -6.73 29.00 -7.82
N VAL A 13 -5.75 29.07 -8.72
CA VAL A 13 -4.46 28.37 -8.58
C VAL A 13 -3.54 29.07 -7.56
N VAL A 14 -3.72 30.37 -7.31
CA VAL A 14 -2.89 31.12 -6.34
C VAL A 14 -3.39 30.97 -4.90
N ILE A 15 -4.69 30.80 -4.66
CA ILE A 15 -5.26 30.71 -3.30
C ILE A 15 -4.99 29.35 -2.64
N THR A 16 -4.80 28.27 -3.40
CA THR A 16 -4.56 26.93 -2.81
C THR A 16 -3.10 26.65 -2.47
N VAL A 17 -2.17 27.54 -2.86
CA VAL A 17 -0.73 27.41 -2.57
C VAL A 17 -0.31 28.16 -1.28
N CYS A 18 -1.22 28.91 -0.63
CA CYS A 18 -0.88 29.74 0.52
C CYS A 18 -1.39 29.27 1.91
N ASP A 19 -2.19 28.21 2.02
CA ASP A 19 -2.76 27.79 3.33
C ASP A 19 -2.01 26.63 4.03
N ALA A 20 -0.67 26.61 3.95
CA ALA A 20 0.13 25.75 4.84
C ALA A 20 1.52 26.31 5.14
N VAL A 21 1.58 27.55 5.63
CA VAL A 21 2.73 28.05 6.42
C VAL A 21 2.20 28.47 7.79
N SER A 22 2.72 27.82 8.82
CA SER A 22 2.34 27.87 10.25
C SER A 22 2.36 29.26 10.88
N PRO A 23 1.72 29.41 12.05
CA PRO A 23 2.25 30.25 13.11
C PRO A 23 2.71 29.41 14.32
N SER A 24 3.96 29.65 14.69
CA SER A 24 4.64 29.16 15.89
C SER A 24 4.32 30.01 17.13
N ASN A 25 4.19 29.32 18.28
CA ASN A 25 4.41 29.74 19.69
C ASN A 25 3.51 30.86 20.23
N ASP A 26 3.14 30.94 21.51
CA ASP A 26 3.14 30.11 22.73
C ASP A 26 2.33 30.98 23.72
N TYR A 27 1.63 30.37 24.68
CA TYR A 27 1.57 30.76 26.11
C TYR A 27 0.38 30.09 26.81
N ALA A 28 0.71 29.57 27.99
CA ALA A 28 -0.04 28.75 28.91
C ALA A 28 -1.43 29.27 29.34
N LEU A 29 -2.35 28.33 29.58
CA LEU A 29 -2.93 28.18 30.93
C LEU A 29 -3.43 26.74 31.13
N GLU A 30 -2.99 26.15 32.23
CA GLU A 30 -3.38 24.84 32.75
C GLU A 30 -4.86 24.79 33.17
N ALA A 31 -5.36 23.54 33.28
CA ALA A 31 -5.96 22.99 34.51
C ALA A 31 -7.35 22.32 34.32
N THR A 32 -7.36 21.02 34.63
CA THR A 32 -8.44 20.27 35.31
C THR A 32 -9.66 19.89 34.44
N VAL A 33 -10.33 18.74 34.51
CA VAL A 33 -10.54 17.74 35.57
C VAL A 33 -10.76 16.36 34.91
N GLN A 34 -10.27 15.34 35.60
CA GLN A 34 -10.38 13.90 35.40
C GLN A 34 -11.65 13.34 36.08
N GLN A 35 -12.17 12.19 35.60
CA GLN A 35 -13.10 11.28 36.32
C GLN A 35 -14.53 11.81 36.59
N SER A 36 -15.62 11.04 36.65
CA SER A 36 -15.92 9.61 36.56
C SER A 36 -17.43 9.43 36.78
N GLY A 37 -17.99 8.28 36.39
CA GLY A 37 -18.94 7.59 37.28
C GLY A 37 -20.43 7.50 36.89
N HIS A 38 -20.87 6.25 36.73
CA HIS A 38 -22.13 5.64 37.20
C HIS A 38 -23.47 6.05 36.53
N LEU A 39 -24.12 5.15 35.78
CA LEU A 39 -24.94 3.97 36.13
C LEU A 39 -26.46 4.26 36.30
N ARG A 40 -27.25 3.38 35.64
CA ARG A 40 -28.63 2.92 35.94
C ARG A 40 -29.87 3.71 35.45
N ALA A 41 -30.44 3.19 34.37
CA ALA A 41 -31.74 2.48 34.27
C ALA A 41 -33.00 3.00 35.00
N SER A 42 -34.09 3.23 34.23
CA SER A 42 -35.27 2.33 34.07
C SER A 42 -36.65 3.04 34.06
N HIS A 43 -37.56 2.46 33.24
CA HIS A 43 -39.04 2.42 33.32
C HIS A 43 -39.87 3.73 33.22
N ARG A 44 -41.14 3.78 32.77
CA ARG A 44 -42.06 3.02 31.88
C ARG A 44 -43.42 3.78 31.97
N SER A 45 -44.25 3.70 30.92
CA SER A 45 -45.73 3.93 30.89
C SER A 45 -46.17 5.38 30.60
N ARG A 46 -47.30 5.71 29.92
CA ARG A 46 -48.54 4.97 29.60
C ARG A 46 -49.38 5.69 28.51
N ALA A 47 -50.03 4.91 27.64
CA ALA A 47 -51.35 5.03 26.97
C ALA A 47 -51.93 6.39 26.49
N ALA A 48 -52.46 6.42 25.25
CA ALA A 48 -53.88 6.18 24.95
C ALA A 48 -54.17 6.35 23.43
N ALA A 49 -55.07 5.54 22.92
CA ALA A 49 -55.54 5.51 21.55
C ALA A 49 -56.70 6.49 21.33
N GLU A 50 -56.88 6.99 20.10
CA GLU A 50 -58.21 7.08 19.48
C GLU A 50 -58.11 7.31 17.97
N ALA A 51 -58.92 6.56 17.25
CA ALA A 51 -59.02 6.50 15.80
C ALA A 51 -60.12 7.43 15.29
N ARG A 52 -59.94 8.01 14.10
CA ARG A 52 -60.97 8.20 13.05
C ARG A 52 -60.44 9.03 11.87
N GLY A 53 -60.73 8.56 10.64
CA GLY A 53 -60.79 9.40 9.44
C GLY A 53 -60.01 8.89 8.23
N MET A 54 -60.63 8.04 7.41
CA MET A 54 -60.34 7.98 5.96
C MET A 54 -61.36 8.89 5.24
N PRO A 55 -61.03 9.50 4.08
CA PRO A 55 -61.37 8.87 2.80
C PRO A 55 -60.37 9.08 1.64
N ASP A 56 -60.05 7.95 0.98
CA ASP A 56 -60.28 7.65 -0.45
C ASP A 56 -59.85 8.61 -1.58
N TYR A 57 -58.73 8.30 -2.29
CA TYR A 57 -58.60 8.52 -3.75
C TYR A 57 -57.65 7.47 -4.39
N ARG A 58 -58.13 6.77 -5.43
CA ARG A 58 -57.37 5.95 -6.40
C ARG A 58 -56.74 6.82 -7.50
N LEU A 59 -55.78 6.23 -8.25
CA LEU A 59 -55.11 6.65 -9.53
C LEU A 59 -53.65 7.09 -9.30
N LEU A 60 -52.56 6.61 -9.94
CA LEU A 60 -52.30 5.91 -11.20
C LEU A 60 -51.00 5.10 -11.13
N ARG A 61 -50.93 4.04 -11.95
CA ARG A 61 -49.76 3.24 -12.32
C ARG A 61 -48.70 4.12 -12.99
N THR A 62 -47.44 4.00 -12.58
CA THR A 62 -46.27 4.44 -13.37
C THR A 62 -45.23 3.33 -13.34
N ASP A 63 -45.09 2.64 -14.46
CA ASP A 63 -43.96 1.78 -14.77
C ASP A 63 -42.72 2.66 -14.91
N SER A 64 -41.87 2.68 -13.88
CA SER A 64 -40.53 3.26 -13.97
C SER A 64 -39.55 2.14 -14.32
N PHE A 65 -39.15 2.14 -15.60
CA PHE A 65 -38.07 1.36 -16.18
C PHE A 65 -36.87 1.28 -15.24
N ALA A 66 -36.50 0.05 -14.86
CA ALA A 66 -35.16 -0.21 -14.37
C ALA A 66 -34.21 -0.03 -15.56
N THR A 67 -33.32 0.95 -15.47
CA THR A 67 -32.14 1.02 -16.34
C THR A 67 -31.28 -0.23 -16.07
N GLU A 68 -31.44 -1.24 -16.93
CA GLU A 68 -30.45 -2.29 -17.15
C GLU A 68 -29.14 -1.62 -17.57
N ASN A 69 -28.22 -1.47 -16.62
CA ASN A 69 -26.79 -1.37 -16.93
C ASN A 69 -26.24 -2.78 -17.13
N ASP A 70 -26.75 -3.47 -18.16
CA ASP A 70 -26.20 -4.71 -18.67
C ASP A 70 -25.16 -4.36 -19.75
N ALA A 71 -24.00 -3.93 -19.30
CA ALA A 71 -22.84 -3.72 -20.18
C ALA A 71 -21.52 -3.94 -19.46
N ALA A 72 -21.36 -5.07 -18.75
CA ALA A 72 -20.05 -5.52 -18.28
C ALA A 72 -19.96 -7.01 -17.89
N ASP A 73 -20.76 -7.93 -18.45
CA ASP A 73 -20.76 -9.30 -17.89
C ASP A 73 -21.07 -10.45 -18.86
N VAL A 74 -20.72 -10.33 -20.15
CA VAL A 74 -21.07 -11.38 -21.14
C VAL A 74 -19.90 -12.33 -21.48
N GLU A 75 -18.63 -11.95 -21.24
CA GLU A 75 -17.49 -12.82 -21.56
C GLU A 75 -16.92 -13.64 -20.38
N GLU A 76 -17.36 -13.44 -19.13
CA GLU A 76 -16.76 -14.11 -17.96
C GLU A 76 -17.46 -15.45 -17.56
N ARG A 77 -18.56 -15.82 -18.22
CA ARG A 77 -19.47 -16.91 -17.79
C ARG A 77 -19.03 -18.35 -18.11
N GLY A 78 -17.86 -18.56 -18.75
CA GLY A 78 -17.50 -19.87 -19.31
C GLY A 78 -16.57 -20.78 -18.49
N ILE A 79 -15.91 -20.28 -17.44
CA ILE A 79 -14.89 -21.06 -16.70
C ILE A 79 -15.41 -21.33 -15.28
N PRO A 80 -15.68 -22.60 -14.90
CA PRO A 80 -16.16 -22.94 -13.56
C PRO A 80 -15.29 -22.42 -12.39
N GLY A 81 -14.02 -22.13 -12.65
CA GLY A 81 -13.10 -21.52 -11.68
C GLY A 81 -13.22 -20.00 -11.51
N LEU A 82 -13.68 -19.25 -12.51
CA LEU A 82 -13.80 -17.79 -12.44
C LEU A 82 -15.06 -17.33 -11.70
N SER A 83 -16.20 -17.98 -11.93
CA SER A 83 -17.44 -17.72 -11.20
C SER A 83 -17.34 -18.05 -9.71
N LYS A 84 -16.60 -19.11 -9.35
CA LYS A 84 -16.25 -19.39 -7.95
C LYS A 84 -15.31 -18.34 -7.36
N LEU A 85 -14.35 -17.86 -8.15
CA LEU A 85 -13.43 -16.83 -7.74
C LEU A 85 -14.17 -15.49 -7.54
N SER A 86 -15.19 -15.18 -8.34
CA SER A 86 -16.00 -13.99 -8.15
C SER A 86 -16.82 -14.08 -6.85
N GLU A 87 -17.47 -15.21 -6.57
CA GLU A 87 -18.19 -15.49 -5.31
C GLU A 87 -17.24 -15.43 -4.10
N TRP A 88 -16.05 -16.02 -4.24
CA TRP A 88 -15.02 -16.05 -3.22
C TRP A 88 -14.54 -14.65 -2.81
N ILE A 89 -14.30 -13.79 -3.79
CA ILE A 89 -13.80 -12.44 -3.52
C ILE A 89 -14.94 -11.56 -2.95
N GLU A 90 -16.22 -11.86 -3.23
CA GLU A 90 -17.36 -11.16 -2.63
C GLU A 90 -17.54 -11.48 -1.15
N LYS A 91 -17.39 -12.75 -0.78
CA LYS A 91 -17.38 -13.18 0.63
C LYS A 91 -16.19 -12.59 1.41
N GLY A 92 -15.13 -12.18 0.72
CA GLY A 92 -13.93 -11.57 1.29
C GLY A 92 -14.07 -10.11 1.77
N LYS A 93 -15.29 -9.53 1.79
CA LYS A 93 -15.58 -8.21 2.39
C LYS A 93 -15.62 -8.23 3.93
N SER A 94 -15.81 -9.40 4.56
CA SER A 94 -15.68 -9.57 6.02
C SER A 94 -14.32 -10.18 6.40
N LYS A 95 -13.86 -9.98 7.66
CA LYS A 95 -12.61 -10.58 8.18
C LYS A 95 -12.75 -12.11 8.20
N MET A 96 -12.31 -12.74 7.12
CA MET A 96 -12.37 -14.19 6.95
C MET A 96 -11.29 -14.90 7.77
N SER A 97 -11.60 -16.04 8.38
CA SER A 97 -10.62 -16.82 9.14
C SER A 97 -9.56 -17.45 8.23
N ASP A 98 -8.38 -17.76 8.79
CA ASP A 98 -7.30 -18.41 8.04
C ASP A 98 -7.71 -19.78 7.48
N LEU A 99 -8.53 -20.52 8.24
CA LEU A 99 -9.06 -21.81 7.83
C LEU A 99 -9.97 -21.66 6.60
N GLN A 100 -10.89 -20.70 6.64
CA GLN A 100 -11.76 -20.38 5.51
C GLN A 100 -10.96 -19.96 4.28
N LEU A 101 -9.93 -19.11 4.46
CA LEU A 101 -9.05 -18.66 3.36
C LEU A 101 -8.37 -19.82 2.67
N ARG A 102 -7.84 -20.76 3.45
CA ARG A 102 -7.18 -21.94 2.90
C ARG A 102 -8.13 -22.89 2.20
N ILE A 103 -9.31 -23.16 2.78
CA ILE A 103 -10.30 -24.06 2.18
C ILE A 103 -10.72 -23.52 0.81
N GLN A 104 -11.05 -22.23 0.74
CA GLN A 104 -11.52 -21.62 -0.50
C GLN A 104 -10.42 -21.49 -1.55
N TYR A 105 -9.20 -21.10 -1.14
CA TYR A 105 -8.07 -21.07 -2.06
C TYR A 105 -7.76 -22.47 -2.62
N LYS A 106 -7.80 -23.52 -1.80
CA LYS A 106 -7.61 -24.91 -2.28
C LYS A 106 -8.67 -25.31 -3.31
N ASP A 107 -9.92 -24.88 -3.15
CA ASP A 107 -10.98 -25.14 -4.11
C ASP A 107 -10.71 -24.43 -5.45
N VAL A 108 -10.35 -23.15 -5.40
CA VAL A 108 -9.99 -22.33 -6.57
C VAL A 108 -8.80 -22.94 -7.35
N VAL A 109 -7.75 -23.36 -6.65
CA VAL A 109 -6.59 -24.03 -7.24
C VAL A 109 -6.97 -25.40 -7.82
N ARG A 110 -7.85 -26.17 -7.16
CA ARG A 110 -8.36 -27.45 -7.68
C ARG A 110 -9.12 -27.27 -9.00
N HIS A 111 -9.73 -26.11 -9.22
CA HIS A 111 -10.37 -25.72 -10.47
C HIS A 111 -9.42 -25.10 -11.50
N GLY A 112 -8.10 -25.17 -11.29
CA GLY A 112 -7.08 -24.78 -12.27
C GLY A 112 -6.81 -23.28 -12.32
N VAL A 113 -7.21 -22.51 -11.32
CA VAL A 113 -6.93 -21.07 -11.25
C VAL A 113 -5.53 -20.85 -10.66
N SER A 114 -4.70 -20.08 -11.35
CA SER A 114 -3.34 -19.73 -10.91
C SER A 114 -3.32 -18.62 -9.87
N ASP A 115 -2.20 -18.52 -9.13
CA ASP A 115 -1.96 -17.45 -8.16
C ASP A 115 -1.98 -16.06 -8.80
N ASP A 116 -1.47 -15.94 -10.03
CA ASP A 116 -1.52 -14.71 -10.81
C ASP A 116 -2.98 -14.27 -11.06
N ARG A 117 -3.85 -15.19 -11.50
CA ARG A 117 -5.28 -14.90 -11.74
C ARG A 117 -6.01 -14.53 -10.45
N VAL A 118 -5.68 -15.19 -9.34
CA VAL A 118 -6.18 -14.84 -8.00
C VAL A 118 -5.76 -13.43 -7.62
N THR A 119 -4.49 -13.09 -7.80
CA THR A 119 -3.95 -11.76 -7.49
C THR A 119 -4.60 -10.69 -8.35
N LYS A 120 -4.68 -10.92 -9.68
CA LYS A 120 -5.31 -10.02 -10.65
C LYS A 120 -6.74 -9.68 -10.25
N ALA A 121 -7.52 -10.67 -9.86
CA ALA A 121 -8.91 -10.44 -9.48
C ALA A 121 -9.05 -9.68 -8.15
N TRP A 122 -8.14 -9.89 -7.20
CA TRP A 122 -8.10 -9.06 -5.99
C TRP A 122 -7.77 -7.60 -6.30
N VAL A 123 -6.81 -7.37 -7.22
CA VAL A 123 -6.43 -6.02 -7.68
C VAL A 123 -7.59 -5.34 -8.41
N GLN A 124 -8.26 -6.04 -9.34
CA GLN A 124 -9.40 -5.51 -10.11
C GLN A 124 -10.57 -5.08 -9.22
N ARG A 125 -10.70 -5.67 -8.03
CA ARG A 125 -11.72 -5.27 -7.04
C ARG A 125 -11.25 -4.21 -6.06
N GLY A 126 -10.12 -3.57 -6.32
CA GLY A 126 -9.60 -2.46 -5.52
C GLY A 126 -9.08 -2.87 -4.15
N LYS A 127 -8.69 -4.14 -3.94
CA LYS A 127 -8.02 -4.51 -2.68
C LYS A 127 -6.65 -3.85 -2.62
N PRO A 128 -6.25 -3.27 -1.48
CA PRO A 128 -4.93 -2.66 -1.35
C PRO A 128 -3.83 -3.72 -1.41
N ALA A 129 -2.66 -3.34 -1.92
CA ALA A 129 -1.52 -4.26 -2.10
C ALA A 129 -1.11 -4.93 -0.77
N GLU A 130 -1.17 -4.20 0.35
CA GLU A 130 -0.88 -4.73 1.68
C GLU A 130 -1.84 -5.87 2.08
N ASP A 131 -3.14 -5.74 1.81
CA ASP A 131 -4.12 -6.79 2.09
C ASP A 131 -3.90 -8.03 1.23
N ILE A 132 -3.55 -7.82 -0.04
CA ILE A 132 -3.23 -8.90 -0.98
C ILE A 132 -1.99 -9.66 -0.50
N TYR A 133 -0.92 -8.91 -0.17
CA TYR A 133 0.29 -9.48 0.40
C TYR A 133 0.02 -10.31 1.65
N ASN A 134 -0.72 -9.73 2.62
CA ASN A 134 -1.10 -10.40 3.85
C ASN A 134 -1.86 -11.70 3.61
N ARG A 135 -2.75 -11.74 2.62
CA ARG A 135 -3.48 -12.96 2.26
C ARG A 135 -2.54 -14.03 1.73
N TRP A 136 -1.58 -13.68 0.89
CA TRP A 136 -0.58 -14.62 0.41
C TRP A 136 0.28 -15.20 1.54
N ILE A 137 0.70 -14.37 2.50
CA ILE A 137 1.43 -14.84 3.69
C ILE A 137 0.56 -15.78 4.56
N ARG A 138 -0.72 -15.48 4.75
CA ARG A 138 -1.67 -16.35 5.48
C ARG A 138 -1.92 -17.69 4.77
N LEU A 139 -1.82 -17.69 3.44
CA LEU A 139 -1.82 -18.86 2.57
C LEU A 139 -0.47 -19.60 2.52
N LYS A 140 0.51 -19.18 3.33
CA LYS A 140 1.84 -19.78 3.44
C LYS A 140 2.72 -19.63 2.19
N LYS A 141 2.47 -18.59 1.37
CA LYS A 141 3.46 -18.14 0.38
C LYS A 141 4.59 -17.40 1.07
N SER A 142 5.77 -17.47 0.48
CA SER A 142 6.94 -16.70 0.88
C SER A 142 6.78 -15.22 0.54
N ASP A 143 7.55 -14.35 1.22
CA ASP A 143 7.62 -12.92 0.90
C ASP A 143 8.03 -12.70 -0.56
N LEU A 144 8.96 -13.52 -1.08
CA LEU A 144 9.41 -13.49 -2.47
C LEU A 144 8.25 -13.78 -3.44
N GLU A 145 7.51 -14.88 -3.23
CA GLU A 145 6.38 -15.26 -4.09
C GLU A 145 5.26 -14.20 -4.05
N ALA A 146 4.89 -13.75 -2.85
CA ALA A 146 3.85 -12.73 -2.68
C ALA A 146 4.23 -11.42 -3.38
N SER A 147 5.50 -11.03 -3.29
CA SER A 147 6.02 -9.82 -3.93
C SER A 147 6.07 -9.95 -5.44
N LYS A 148 6.49 -11.11 -5.96
CA LYS A 148 6.53 -11.39 -7.39
C LYS A 148 5.13 -11.27 -8.01
N LEU A 149 4.11 -11.83 -7.36
CA LEU A 149 2.72 -11.72 -7.81
C LEU A 149 2.23 -10.27 -7.86
N LEU A 150 2.63 -9.42 -6.91
CA LEU A 150 2.28 -8.01 -6.93
C LEU A 150 2.98 -7.24 -8.06
N LEU A 151 4.25 -7.55 -8.32
CA LEU A 151 5.00 -6.97 -9.45
C LEU A 151 4.40 -7.38 -10.80
N GLU A 152 3.97 -8.64 -10.94
CA GLU A 152 3.26 -9.15 -12.14
C GLU A 152 1.94 -8.39 -12.38
N GLN A 153 1.32 -7.85 -11.33
CA GLN A 153 0.14 -6.98 -11.40
C GLN A 153 0.48 -5.49 -11.49
N ASN A 154 1.68 -5.14 -11.94
CA ASN A 154 2.17 -3.77 -12.14
C ASN A 154 2.29 -2.92 -10.86
N LEU A 155 2.44 -3.54 -9.68
CA LEU A 155 2.81 -2.78 -8.49
C LEU A 155 4.20 -2.15 -8.70
N LYS A 156 4.35 -0.86 -8.40
CA LYS A 156 5.64 -0.20 -8.58
C LYS A 156 6.64 -0.71 -7.54
N PRO A 157 7.93 -0.87 -7.89
CA PRO A 157 8.97 -1.26 -6.93
C PRO A 157 9.01 -0.36 -5.70
N ARG A 158 8.71 0.93 -5.88
CA ARG A 158 8.62 1.90 -4.79
C ARG A 158 7.53 1.54 -3.77
N ASP A 159 6.34 1.19 -4.25
CA ASP A 159 5.20 0.85 -3.39
C ASP A 159 5.44 -0.49 -2.69
N LEU A 160 6.13 -1.41 -3.36
CA LEU A 160 6.57 -2.68 -2.76
C LEU A 160 7.59 -2.46 -1.63
N TYR A 161 8.55 -1.54 -1.81
CA TYR A 161 9.48 -1.15 -0.75
C TYR A 161 8.74 -0.56 0.46
N ASP A 162 7.81 0.36 0.22
CA ASP A 162 7.03 0.98 1.30
C ASP A 162 6.13 -0.03 2.03
N LEU A 163 5.60 -1.02 1.32
CA LEU A 163 4.86 -2.14 1.89
C LEU A 163 5.75 -2.93 2.86
N TRP A 164 6.93 -3.38 2.44
CA TRP A 164 7.80 -4.15 3.33
C TRP A 164 8.31 -3.33 4.52
N ALA A 165 8.68 -2.07 4.28
CA ALA A 165 9.11 -1.17 5.34
C ALA A 165 7.97 -0.89 6.34
N GLY A 166 6.74 -0.72 5.87
CA GLY A 166 5.55 -0.52 6.70
C GLY A 166 5.23 -1.73 7.58
N ARG A 167 5.65 -2.93 7.16
CA ARG A 167 5.56 -4.17 7.95
C ARG A 167 6.68 -4.33 8.99
N GLY A 168 7.62 -3.38 9.05
CA GLY A 168 8.77 -3.46 9.95
C GLY A 168 9.86 -4.43 9.49
N MET A 169 9.91 -4.77 8.20
CA MET A 169 10.99 -5.61 7.66
C MET A 169 12.32 -4.85 7.76
N SER A 170 13.39 -5.57 8.12
CA SER A 170 14.72 -4.97 8.21
C SER A 170 15.22 -4.51 6.84
N MET A 171 16.12 -3.52 6.83
CA MET A 171 16.70 -3.02 5.58
C MET A 171 17.50 -4.10 4.83
N GLU A 172 18.11 -5.03 5.57
CA GLU A 172 18.86 -6.16 5.04
C GLU A 172 17.93 -7.17 4.36
N ASP A 173 16.81 -7.52 5.00
CA ASP A 173 15.82 -8.43 4.43
C ASP A 173 15.14 -7.82 3.20
N ILE A 174 14.80 -6.53 3.26
CA ILE A 174 14.28 -5.79 2.10
C ILE A 174 15.28 -5.83 0.95
N TYR A 175 16.56 -5.56 1.22
CA TYR A 175 17.58 -5.55 0.18
C TYR A 175 17.81 -6.93 -0.42
N LYS A 176 17.78 -7.98 0.42
CA LYS A 176 17.86 -9.37 -0.04
C LYS A 176 16.70 -9.72 -0.97
N LEU A 177 15.46 -9.42 -0.58
CA LEU A 177 14.28 -9.64 -1.44
C LEU A 177 14.36 -8.82 -2.72
N TRP A 178 14.78 -7.56 -2.64
CA TRP A 178 14.96 -6.69 -3.79
C TRP A 178 15.90 -7.31 -4.85
N ARG A 179 17.03 -7.87 -4.39
CA ARG A 179 18.01 -8.58 -5.21
C ARG A 179 17.47 -9.88 -5.79
N GLU A 180 16.75 -10.67 -5.00
CA GLU A 180 16.13 -11.92 -5.46
C GLU A 180 15.05 -11.69 -6.53
N LEU A 181 14.33 -10.56 -6.43
CA LEU A 181 13.38 -10.10 -7.45
C LEU A 181 14.06 -9.46 -8.67
N LYS A 182 15.39 -9.34 -8.68
CA LYS A 182 16.18 -8.73 -9.77
C LYS A 182 15.78 -7.29 -10.08
N LEU A 183 15.39 -6.54 -9.05
CA LEU A 183 15.10 -5.12 -9.15
C LEU A 183 16.40 -4.30 -9.18
N ASP A 184 16.35 -3.08 -9.72
CA ASP A 184 17.53 -2.23 -9.92
C ASP A 184 18.09 -1.72 -8.58
N ASP A 185 19.37 -2.01 -8.33
CA ASP A 185 20.10 -1.55 -7.13
C ASP A 185 20.13 -0.02 -7.02
N THR A 186 20.15 0.68 -8.16
CA THR A 186 20.17 2.15 -8.20
C THR A 186 18.88 2.71 -7.62
N GLN A 187 17.73 2.08 -7.91
CA GLN A 187 16.45 2.49 -7.39
C GLN A 187 16.37 2.37 -5.87
N ILE A 188 16.79 1.24 -5.29
CA ILE A 188 16.77 1.07 -3.83
C ILE A 188 17.78 1.95 -3.11
N TYR A 189 18.97 2.13 -3.69
CA TYR A 189 19.95 3.08 -3.16
C TYR A 189 19.40 4.51 -3.14
N ASN A 190 18.78 4.96 -4.24
CA ASN A 190 18.15 6.27 -4.31
C ASN A 190 17.06 6.41 -3.25
N MET A 191 16.23 5.39 -3.04
CA MET A 191 15.26 5.39 -1.94
C MET A 191 15.95 5.57 -0.58
N TRP A 192 17.07 4.93 -0.32
CA TRP A 192 17.77 5.11 0.96
C TRP A 192 18.36 6.50 1.17
N VAL A 193 18.82 7.16 0.09
CA VAL A 193 19.54 8.44 0.19
C VAL A 193 18.70 9.69 -0.10
N THR A 194 17.57 9.58 -0.80
CA THR A 194 16.80 10.75 -1.28
C THR A 194 15.34 10.78 -0.81
N LEU A 195 14.92 9.95 0.15
CA LEU A 195 13.50 9.87 0.47
C LEU A 195 12.92 11.15 1.10
N PRO A 196 11.99 11.85 0.43
CA PRO A 196 11.32 13.01 1.02
C PRO A 196 10.41 12.55 2.17
N GLY A 197 10.48 13.22 3.32
CA GLY A 197 9.61 12.94 4.46
C GLY A 197 9.93 11.66 5.25
N LYS A 198 10.97 10.91 4.89
CA LYS A 198 11.53 9.82 5.73
C LYS A 198 12.96 10.16 6.10
N THR A 199 13.42 9.68 7.25
CA THR A 199 14.82 9.82 7.64
C THR A 199 15.72 9.10 6.64
N LYS A 200 16.67 9.84 6.07
CA LYS A 200 17.73 9.27 5.24
C LYS A 200 18.42 8.15 6.00
N LYS A 201 18.68 7.03 5.33
CA LYS A 201 19.46 5.94 5.90
C LYS A 201 20.90 6.38 6.13
N THR A 202 21.45 5.99 7.27
CA THR A 202 22.84 6.26 7.62
C THR A 202 23.78 5.49 6.70
N ASP A 203 25.01 6.00 6.52
CA ASP A 203 26.05 5.32 5.75
C ASP A 203 26.24 3.87 6.29
N ASP A 204 26.26 3.69 7.62
CA ASP A 204 26.45 2.38 8.26
C ASP A 204 25.30 1.40 8.00
N GLU A 205 24.04 1.86 8.00
CA GLU A 205 22.89 1.02 7.64
C GLU A 205 22.99 0.53 6.19
N ILE A 206 23.36 1.43 5.26
CA ILE A 206 23.52 1.10 3.84
C ILE A 206 24.68 0.11 3.66
N PHE A 207 25.81 0.36 4.32
CA PHE A 207 26.99 -0.50 4.23
C PHE A 207 26.74 -1.88 4.81
N ALA A 208 26.01 -1.98 5.93
CA ALA A 208 25.61 -3.26 6.51
C ALA A 208 24.73 -4.06 5.54
N ALA A 209 23.71 -3.43 4.95
CA ALA A 209 22.84 -4.09 3.98
C ALA A 209 23.61 -4.60 2.75
N TRP A 210 24.51 -3.79 2.18
CA TRP A 210 25.36 -4.22 1.07
C TRP A 210 26.33 -5.33 1.45
N PHE A 211 27.00 -5.22 2.59
CA PHE A 211 27.96 -6.22 3.06
C PHE A 211 27.29 -7.57 3.34
N ASN A 212 26.16 -7.57 4.06
CA ASN A 212 25.42 -8.77 4.42
C ASN A 212 24.81 -9.48 3.19
N ALA A 213 24.53 -8.73 2.13
CA ALA A 213 24.11 -9.25 0.83
C ALA A 213 25.29 -9.67 -0.08
N ASN A 214 26.52 -9.73 0.44
CA ASN A 214 27.75 -10.08 -0.30
C ASN A 214 28.03 -9.17 -1.51
N LYS A 215 27.62 -7.91 -1.47
CA LYS A 215 27.93 -6.95 -2.53
C LYS A 215 29.42 -6.62 -2.49
N SER A 216 30.10 -6.69 -3.63
CA SER A 216 31.55 -6.39 -3.68
C SER A 216 31.81 -4.88 -3.68
N ILE A 217 33.03 -4.49 -3.30
CA ILE A 217 33.54 -3.12 -3.43
C ILE A 217 33.36 -2.61 -4.87
N GLU A 218 33.61 -3.48 -5.86
CA GLU A 218 33.50 -3.15 -7.27
C GLU A 218 32.04 -2.99 -7.71
N ASP A 219 31.13 -3.84 -7.22
CA ASP A 219 29.70 -3.66 -7.49
C ASP A 219 29.18 -2.33 -6.93
N VAL A 220 29.67 -1.92 -5.75
CA VAL A 220 29.33 -0.61 -5.18
C VAL A 220 29.94 0.52 -5.98
N ARG A 221 31.16 0.37 -6.48
CA ARG A 221 31.81 1.35 -7.37
C ARG A 221 30.94 1.63 -8.61
N LYS A 222 30.47 0.56 -9.27
CA LYS A 222 29.60 0.62 -10.45
C LYS A 222 28.23 1.21 -10.13
N LEU A 223 27.62 0.83 -9.01
CA LEU A 223 26.37 1.40 -8.53
C LEU A 223 26.46 2.93 -8.36
N LEU A 224 27.60 3.42 -7.90
CA LEU A 224 27.88 4.84 -7.72
C LEU A 224 28.37 5.54 -8.99
N ARG A 225 28.45 4.80 -10.12
CA ARG A 225 28.88 5.28 -11.43
C ARG A 225 30.29 5.88 -11.44
N LEU A 226 31.19 5.30 -10.64
CA LEU A 226 32.60 5.70 -10.52
C LEU A 226 33.52 4.95 -11.50
N ASP A 227 32.93 4.12 -12.35
CA ASP A 227 33.53 3.47 -13.51
C ASP A 227 33.29 4.28 -14.81
N ASP A 228 32.29 5.16 -14.83
CA ASP A 228 32.07 6.13 -15.90
C ASP A 228 33.18 7.20 -15.87
N GLY A 229 34.13 7.15 -16.82
CA GLY A 229 35.29 8.05 -16.87
C GLY A 229 34.99 9.56 -16.90
N ASN A 230 33.73 9.94 -17.11
CA ASN A 230 33.25 11.33 -17.13
C ASN A 230 32.47 11.75 -15.87
N ASN A 231 32.28 10.86 -14.88
CA ASN A 231 31.43 11.10 -13.71
C ASN A 231 32.15 10.89 -12.37
N TYR A 232 33.19 11.68 -12.13
CA TYR A 232 33.86 11.74 -10.83
C TYR A 232 33.12 12.70 -9.88
N SER A 233 32.14 12.18 -9.14
CA SER A 233 31.56 12.92 -8.01
C SER A 233 32.45 12.76 -6.77
N ASN A 234 33.02 13.86 -6.27
CA ASN A 234 33.80 13.86 -5.03
C ASN A 234 33.03 13.24 -3.84
N ALA A 235 31.71 13.43 -3.80
CA ALA A 235 30.86 12.85 -2.76
C ALA A 235 30.73 11.33 -2.91
N ASN A 236 30.47 10.82 -4.11
CA ASN A 236 30.38 9.38 -4.37
C ASN A 236 31.73 8.69 -4.15
N THR A 237 32.84 9.31 -4.58
CA THR A 237 34.19 8.79 -4.32
C THR A 237 34.46 8.68 -2.82
N LYS A 238 34.15 9.73 -2.04
CA LYS A 238 34.32 9.70 -0.58
C LYS A 238 33.44 8.64 0.07
N PHE A 239 32.20 8.49 -0.39
CA PHE A 239 31.27 7.49 0.12
C PHE A 239 31.74 6.05 -0.19
N TRP A 240 32.25 5.82 -1.41
CA TRP A 240 32.85 4.55 -1.80
C TRP A 240 34.09 4.19 -0.98
N LEU A 241 34.99 5.15 -0.73
CA LEU A 241 36.16 4.96 0.14
C LEU A 241 35.76 4.57 1.57
N LYS A 242 34.70 5.20 2.13
CA LYS A 242 34.15 4.77 3.42
C LYS A 242 33.66 3.32 3.39
N TYR A 243 33.00 2.92 2.31
CA TYR A 243 32.54 1.53 2.17
C TYR A 243 33.71 0.53 2.11
N ILE A 244 34.82 0.87 1.43
CA ILE A 244 36.04 0.05 1.43
C ILE A 244 36.55 -0.14 2.87
N HIS A 245 36.70 0.95 3.62
CA HIS A 245 37.12 0.86 5.03
C HIS A 245 36.17 0.02 5.88
N TYR A 246 34.86 0.16 5.68
CA TYR A 246 33.85 -0.68 6.35
C TYR A 246 34.02 -2.17 6.00
N TYR A 247 34.17 -2.46 4.70
CA TYR A 247 34.31 -3.81 4.15
C TYR A 247 35.56 -4.50 4.70
N ASP A 248 36.70 -3.82 4.66
CA ASP A 248 37.99 -4.34 5.12
C ASP A 248 37.99 -4.60 6.63
N ARG A 249 37.41 -3.69 7.42
CA ARG A 249 37.23 -3.88 8.87
C ARG A 249 36.37 -5.11 9.16
N ARG A 250 35.24 -5.27 8.47
CA ARG A 250 34.34 -6.43 8.65
C ARG A 250 34.95 -7.76 8.20
N LYS A 251 35.87 -7.73 7.24
CA LYS A 251 36.65 -8.91 6.81
C LYS A 251 37.87 -9.19 7.69
N GLY A 252 38.20 -8.31 8.64
CA GLY A 252 39.38 -8.45 9.50
C GLY A 252 40.71 -8.14 8.80
N VAL A 253 40.66 -7.41 7.68
CA VAL A 253 41.86 -7.00 6.92
C VAL A 253 42.56 -5.83 7.62
N ILE A 254 41.79 -4.97 8.29
CA ILE A 254 42.27 -3.78 8.99
C ILE A 254 41.60 -3.75 10.37
N ALA A 255 42.38 -3.38 11.40
CA ALA A 255 41.92 -3.27 12.80
C ALA A 255 41.12 -1.98 13.06
#